data_AF-A0AAW1VA26-F1
#
_entry.id   AF-A0AAW1VA26-F1
#
_cell.length_a   1.000
_cell.length_b   1.000
_cell.length_c   1.000
_cell.angle_alpha   90.00
_cell.angle_beta   90.00
_cell.angle_gamma   90.00
#
_symmetry.space_group_name_H-M   'P 1'
#
loop_
_entity.id
_entity.type
_entity.pdbx_description
1 polymer ?
#
loop_
_entity_poly.entity_id
_entity_poly.type
_entity_poly.pdbx_seq_one_letter_code
_entity_poly.pdbx_strand_id
1 'polypeptide(L)'
;MEVVQDGKYESCAGCNLIPQLLEIMDELKGSIINLKTQISNLNERDDHNETENIIEEISDRKFRARNVIIGSIPESDFGNYGEQARKPSLQQRPLKVILESREQTLNVMRNKEKLREYDNHIKVELEETPMQKKFYEKVKADLDERRSDGEMNLYIRYVNNVLAVTETWLDPSTSGDFVVIPGYEFVRSDRPEGKASCSTIKKQLIREPTRITTTSQSMIDVCCVTNDLNIVDSGTMELDGLTDHQLIFCKMKLLLCEASAPV
;
A
#
# COMPACT_ATOMS: atom_id res chain seq x y z
N MET A 1 21.80 -72.85 55.34
CA MET A 1 22.95 -72.02 54.94
C MET A 1 23.18 -72.29 53.46
N GLU A 2 22.50 -71.55 52.59
CA GLU A 2 22.79 -71.58 51.15
C GLU A 2 23.60 -70.34 50.80
N VAL A 3 24.74 -70.60 50.17
CA VAL A 3 25.79 -69.65 49.86
C VAL A 3 25.37 -68.91 48.60
N VAL A 4 24.98 -67.65 48.74
CA VAL A 4 24.79 -66.73 47.61
C VAL A 4 26.17 -66.41 47.05
N GLN A 5 26.51 -67.02 45.91
CA GLN A 5 27.74 -66.71 45.18
C GLN A 5 27.55 -65.42 44.38
N ASP A 6 28.42 -64.44 44.65
CA ASP A 6 28.55 -63.18 43.95
C ASP A 6 28.81 -63.40 42.45
N GLY A 7 27.74 -63.34 41.66
CA GLY A 7 27.81 -63.35 40.20
C GLY A 7 28.37 -62.03 39.68
N LYS A 8 29.68 -62.00 39.43
CA LYS A 8 30.31 -60.98 38.59
C LYS A 8 29.85 -61.17 37.16
N TYR A 9 28.84 -60.41 36.75
CA TYR A 9 28.47 -60.29 35.34
C TYR A 9 29.56 -59.49 34.63
N GLU A 10 30.36 -60.17 33.82
CA GLU A 10 31.31 -59.53 32.91
C GLU A 10 30.54 -58.62 31.94
N SER A 11 30.95 -57.36 31.87
CA SER A 11 30.27 -56.35 31.05
C SER A 11 30.40 -56.70 29.56
N CYS A 12 29.29 -57.10 28.95
CA CYS A 12 29.17 -57.31 27.52
C CYS A 12 29.50 -56.00 26.77
N ALA A 13 30.41 -56.05 25.79
CA ALA A 13 30.79 -54.90 24.97
C ALA A 13 29.60 -54.27 24.19
N GLY A 14 28.49 -54.99 24.03
CA GLY A 14 27.26 -54.51 23.42
C GLY A 14 26.40 -53.63 24.34
N CYS A 15 26.69 -53.54 25.65
CA CYS A 15 25.89 -52.76 26.59
C CYS A 15 25.96 -51.23 26.36
N ASN A 16 26.97 -50.75 25.63
CA ASN A 16 27.14 -49.32 25.34
C ASN A 16 26.27 -48.80 24.18
N LEU A 17 25.66 -49.67 23.36
CA LEU A 17 24.79 -49.23 22.26
C LEU A 17 23.43 -48.72 22.74
N ILE A 18 22.92 -49.25 23.86
CA ILE A 18 21.58 -48.90 24.36
C ILE A 18 21.49 -47.44 24.81
N PRO A 19 22.44 -46.90 25.61
CA PRO A 19 22.42 -45.48 25.99
C PRO A 19 22.54 -44.54 24.79
N GLN A 20 23.40 -44.87 23.81
CA GLN A 20 23.57 -44.06 22.59
C GLN A 20 22.28 -44.04 21.76
N LEU A 21 21.58 -45.17 21.66
CA LEU A 21 20.31 -45.24 20.95
C LEU A 21 19.22 -44.41 21.64
N LEU A 22 19.19 -44.41 22.98
CA LEU A 22 18.23 -43.61 23.76
C LEU A 22 18.48 -42.11 23.58
N GLU A 23 19.73 -41.68 23.56
CA GLU A 23 20.11 -40.28 23.32
C GLU A 23 19.66 -39.82 21.93
N ILE A 24 19.94 -40.60 20.88
CA ILE A 24 19.48 -40.32 19.52
C ILE A 24 17.95 -40.29 19.44
N MET A 25 17.26 -41.20 20.13
CA MET A 25 15.80 -41.20 20.17
C MET A 25 15.23 -39.93 20.81
N ASP A 26 15.85 -39.40 21.85
CA ASP A 26 15.37 -38.19 22.52
C ASP A 26 15.68 -36.92 21.70
N GLU A 27 16.83 -36.85 21.02
CA GLU A 27 17.12 -35.79 20.04
C GLU A 27 16.11 -35.79 18.88
N LEU A 28 15.78 -36.97 18.35
CA LEU A 28 14.79 -37.11 17.28
C LEU A 28 13.40 -36.70 17.74
N LYS A 29 12.97 -37.08 18.96
CA LYS A 29 11.70 -36.61 19.54
C LYS A 29 11.68 -35.09 19.68
N GLY A 30 12.75 -34.48 20.17
CA GLY A 30 12.87 -33.03 20.29
C GLY A 30 12.72 -32.33 18.93
N SER A 31 13.38 -32.87 17.90
CA SER A 31 13.29 -32.37 16.53
C SER A 31 11.88 -32.48 15.97
N ILE A 32 11.19 -33.60 16.20
CA ILE A 32 9.79 -33.79 15.78
C ILE A 32 8.86 -32.78 16.46
N ILE A 33 9.05 -32.52 17.76
CA ILE A 33 8.24 -31.53 18.49
C ILE A 33 8.46 -30.14 17.89
N ASN A 34 9.71 -29.73 17.67
CA ASN A 34 10.03 -28.43 17.09
C ASN A 34 9.42 -28.26 15.69
N LEU A 35 9.58 -29.27 14.82
CA LEU A 35 9.00 -29.26 13.47
C LEU A 35 7.46 -29.19 13.52
N LYS A 36 6.81 -29.90 14.43
CA LYS A 36 5.35 -29.81 14.62
C LYS A 36 4.92 -28.40 15.03
N THR A 37 5.64 -27.76 15.95
CA THR A 37 5.36 -26.38 16.35
C THR A 37 5.54 -25.40 15.20
N GLN A 38 6.61 -25.54 14.40
CA GLN A 38 6.83 -24.71 13.22
C GLN A 38 5.71 -24.87 12.18
N ILE A 39 5.29 -26.10 11.91
CA ILE A 39 4.16 -26.37 11.00
C ILE A 39 2.86 -25.78 11.54
N SER A 40 2.60 -25.88 12.85
CA SER A 40 1.40 -25.26 13.46
C SER A 40 1.41 -23.75 13.27
N ASN A 41 2.54 -23.09 13.54
CA ASN A 41 2.68 -21.64 13.38
C ASN A 41 2.57 -21.19 11.91
N LEU A 42 3.02 -22.03 10.97
CA LEU A 42 2.87 -21.76 9.54
C LEU A 42 1.44 -21.98 9.05
N ASN A 43 0.73 -22.97 9.59
CA ASN A 43 -0.68 -23.19 9.27
C ASN A 43 -1.59 -22.12 9.88
N GLU A 44 -1.19 -21.51 10.99
CA GLU A 44 -1.87 -20.32 11.55
C GLU A 44 -1.60 -19.04 10.73
N ARG A 45 -0.57 -19.04 9.87
CA ARG A 45 -0.42 -18.01 8.83
C ARG A 45 -1.34 -18.38 7.68
N ASP A 46 -2.56 -17.90 7.80
CA ASP A 46 -3.67 -18.03 6.87
C ASP A 46 -3.42 -17.26 5.55
N ASP A 47 -2.27 -17.49 4.91
CA ASP A 47 -1.84 -16.82 3.66
C ASP A 47 -2.85 -17.02 2.51
N HIS A 48 -3.62 -18.12 2.57
CA HIS A 48 -4.71 -18.37 1.63
C HIS A 48 -5.87 -17.37 1.78
N ASN A 49 -6.24 -17.03 3.02
CA ASN A 49 -7.27 -16.04 3.28
C ASN A 49 -6.80 -14.65 2.84
N GLU A 50 -5.53 -14.32 3.03
CA GLU A 50 -5.00 -13.03 2.57
C GLU A 50 -5.02 -12.92 1.04
N THR A 51 -4.62 -13.97 0.33
CA THR A 51 -4.65 -13.98 -1.14
C THR A 51 -6.08 -13.87 -1.69
N GLU A 52 -7.03 -14.60 -1.11
CA GLU A 52 -8.44 -14.55 -1.52
C GLU A 52 -9.05 -13.16 -1.26
N ASN A 53 -8.78 -12.57 -0.09
CA ASN A 53 -9.18 -11.21 0.24
C ASN A 53 -8.62 -10.17 -0.76
N ILE A 54 -7.37 -10.33 -1.21
CA ILE A 54 -6.76 -9.45 -2.22
C ILE A 54 -7.47 -9.60 -3.58
N ILE A 55 -7.79 -10.83 -3.98
CA ILE A 55 -8.47 -11.08 -5.26
C ILE A 55 -9.88 -10.50 -5.24
N GLU A 56 -10.63 -10.71 -4.15
CA GLU A 56 -11.97 -10.16 -3.97
C GLU A 56 -11.92 -8.62 -4.02
N GLU A 57 -10.98 -8.01 -3.30
CA GLU A 57 -10.76 -6.56 -3.30
C GLU A 57 -10.46 -6.00 -4.70
N ILE A 58 -9.61 -6.66 -5.50
CA ILE A 58 -9.30 -6.24 -6.87
C ILE A 58 -10.56 -6.29 -7.74
N SER A 59 -11.36 -7.35 -7.60
CA SER A 59 -12.63 -7.49 -8.32
C SER A 59 -13.61 -6.38 -7.93
N ASP A 60 -13.74 -6.12 -6.63
CA ASP A 60 -14.63 -5.11 -6.07
C ASP A 60 -14.24 -3.70 -6.55
N ARG A 61 -12.94 -3.39 -6.58
CA ARG A 61 -12.42 -2.13 -7.14
C ARG A 61 -12.78 -1.97 -8.61
N LYS A 62 -12.66 -3.03 -9.41
CA LYS A 62 -13.02 -2.98 -10.84
C LYS A 62 -14.51 -2.70 -11.02
N PHE A 63 -15.37 -3.31 -10.20
CA PHE A 63 -16.80 -3.09 -10.26
C PHE A 63 -17.20 -1.67 -9.81
N ARG A 64 -16.57 -1.18 -8.72
CA ARG A 64 -16.84 0.15 -8.14
C ARG A 64 -16.17 1.30 -8.89
N ALA A 65 -15.21 1.03 -9.80
CA ALA A 65 -14.50 2.06 -10.55
C ALA A 65 -15.40 2.95 -11.46
N ARG A 66 -16.66 2.54 -11.66
CA ARG A 66 -17.68 3.29 -12.42
C ARG A 66 -18.70 3.99 -11.53
N ASN A 67 -18.56 3.86 -10.22
CA ASN A 67 -19.57 4.28 -9.28
C ASN A 67 -19.15 5.61 -8.64
N VAL A 68 -20.08 6.54 -8.63
CA VAL A 68 -19.96 7.85 -8.00
C VAL A 68 -21.03 7.92 -6.91
N ILE A 69 -20.64 8.39 -5.74
CA ILE A 69 -21.55 8.67 -4.63
C ILE A 69 -21.76 10.17 -4.57
N ILE A 70 -23.00 10.60 -4.67
CA ILE A 70 -23.40 12.00 -4.54
C ILE A 70 -24.15 12.15 -3.22
N GLY A 71 -23.51 12.80 -2.25
CA GLY A 71 -24.09 13.11 -0.95
C GLY A 71 -24.67 14.52 -0.91
N SER A 72 -25.47 14.75 0.13
CA SER A 72 -25.99 16.07 0.48
C SER A 72 -26.89 16.72 -0.60
N ILE A 73 -27.66 15.89 -1.30
CA ILE A 73 -28.68 16.38 -2.23
C ILE A 73 -29.97 16.63 -1.43
N PRO A 74 -30.55 17.84 -1.48
CA PRO A 74 -31.87 18.08 -0.92
C PRO A 74 -32.89 17.15 -1.58
N GLU A 75 -33.52 16.31 -0.77
CA GLU A 75 -34.66 15.53 -1.22
C GLU A 75 -35.76 16.52 -1.61
N SER A 76 -36.27 16.41 -2.84
CA SER A 76 -37.39 17.26 -3.25
C SER A 76 -38.55 17.02 -2.30
N ASP A 77 -39.17 18.10 -1.83
CA ASP A 77 -40.42 18.06 -1.07
C ASP A 77 -41.52 17.49 -1.98
N PHE A 78 -41.54 16.17 -2.14
CA PHE A 78 -42.64 15.46 -2.77
C PHE A 78 -43.82 15.61 -1.82
N GLY A 79 -44.63 16.64 -2.09
CA GLY A 79 -45.72 17.06 -1.23
C GLY A 79 -46.60 15.88 -0.85
N ASN A 80 -46.59 15.54 0.43
CA ASN A 80 -47.69 15.04 1.26
C ASN A 80 -48.77 14.14 0.61
N TYR A 81 -48.43 13.31 -0.37
CA TYR A 81 -49.31 12.21 -0.80
C TYR A 81 -49.14 11.11 0.22
N GLY A 82 -50.07 11.12 1.19
CA GLY A 82 -49.98 10.37 2.42
C GLY A 82 -49.71 8.89 2.20
N GLU A 83 -48.56 8.42 2.66
CA GLU A 83 -48.40 7.05 3.11
C GLU A 83 -47.20 6.96 4.06
N GLN A 84 -47.53 6.70 5.33
CA GLN A 84 -46.65 6.26 6.41
C GLN A 84 -45.34 7.05 6.55
N ALA A 85 -45.39 8.09 7.38
CA ALA A 85 -44.25 8.86 7.87
C ALA A 85 -43.17 7.94 8.47
N ARG A 86 -42.28 7.42 7.62
CA ARG A 86 -40.96 6.99 8.03
C ARG A 86 -40.31 8.24 8.60
N LYS A 87 -39.95 8.21 9.89
CA LYS A 87 -39.24 9.32 10.55
C LYS A 87 -38.14 9.78 9.59
N PRO A 88 -38.15 11.02 9.11
CA PRO A 88 -37.10 11.50 8.23
C PRO A 88 -35.81 11.36 9.02
N SER A 89 -34.90 10.49 8.55
CA SER A 89 -33.53 10.59 9.01
C SER A 89 -33.09 11.99 8.62
N LEU A 90 -32.72 12.82 9.59
CA LEU A 90 -32.25 14.20 9.32
C LEU A 90 -31.05 14.22 8.35
N GLN A 91 -30.40 13.08 8.14
CA GLN A 91 -29.36 12.88 7.14
C GLN A 91 -29.98 12.45 5.80
N GLN A 92 -29.78 13.32 4.80
CA GLN A 92 -30.08 13.04 3.39
C GLN A 92 -29.32 11.78 2.94
N ARG A 93 -30.00 10.92 2.19
CA ARG A 93 -29.39 9.68 1.70
C ARG A 93 -28.46 9.95 0.53
N PRO A 94 -27.28 9.34 0.49
CA PRO A 94 -26.40 9.46 -0.66
C PRO A 94 -27.00 8.74 -1.88
N LEU A 95 -26.87 9.36 -3.06
CA LEU A 95 -27.23 8.74 -4.33
C LEU A 95 -26.02 8.02 -4.92
N LYS A 96 -26.19 6.74 -5.25
CA LYS A 96 -25.21 5.96 -6.00
C LYS A 96 -25.51 6.04 -7.50
N VAL A 97 -24.59 6.62 -8.25
CA VAL A 97 -24.66 6.74 -9.71
C VAL A 97 -23.66 5.77 -10.33
N ILE A 98 -24.13 4.89 -11.21
CA ILE A 98 -23.28 3.94 -11.95
C ILE A 98 -23.15 4.48 -13.37
N LEU A 99 -21.94 4.88 -13.74
CA LEU A 99 -21.63 5.41 -15.07
C LEU A 99 -21.27 4.29 -16.03
N GLU A 100 -21.31 4.59 -17.32
CA GLU A 100 -21.02 3.59 -18.36
C GLU A 100 -19.56 3.15 -18.31
N SER A 101 -18.65 4.12 -18.10
CA SER A 101 -17.22 3.91 -18.10
C SER A 101 -16.50 4.58 -16.91
N ARG A 102 -15.32 4.04 -16.59
CA ARG A 102 -14.40 4.63 -15.60
C ARG A 102 -13.95 6.03 -16.02
N GLU A 103 -13.81 6.28 -17.33
CA GLU A 103 -13.39 7.58 -17.84
C GLU A 103 -14.44 8.66 -17.55
N GLN A 104 -15.73 8.35 -17.73
CA GLN A 104 -16.82 9.25 -17.33
C GLN A 104 -16.77 9.56 -15.83
N THR A 105 -16.51 8.53 -15.01
CA THR A 105 -16.33 8.70 -13.56
C THR A 105 -15.19 9.67 -13.25
N LEU A 106 -14.03 9.50 -13.87
CA LEU A 106 -12.89 10.41 -13.69
C LEU A 106 -13.19 11.83 -14.20
N ASN A 107 -13.95 11.97 -15.30
CA ASN A 107 -14.36 13.28 -15.81
C ASN A 107 -15.32 13.99 -14.87
N VAL A 108 -16.24 13.27 -14.22
CA VAL A 108 -17.07 13.81 -13.14
C VAL A 108 -16.20 14.25 -11.97
N MET A 109 -15.26 13.41 -11.54
CA MET A 109 -14.36 13.74 -10.42
C MET A 109 -13.44 14.94 -10.70
N ARG A 110 -12.97 15.12 -11.95
CA ARG A 110 -12.16 16.28 -12.37
C ARG A 110 -12.96 17.58 -12.37
N ASN A 111 -14.25 17.52 -12.70
CA ASN A 111 -15.13 18.68 -12.77
C ASN A 111 -15.95 18.90 -11.48
N LYS A 112 -15.72 18.10 -10.42
CA LYS A 112 -16.54 18.18 -9.19
C LYS A 112 -16.49 19.55 -8.51
N GLU A 113 -15.39 20.28 -8.62
CA GLU A 113 -15.29 21.63 -8.06
C GLU A 113 -16.24 22.61 -8.77
N LYS A 114 -16.45 22.44 -10.09
CA LYS A 114 -17.45 23.22 -10.83
C LYS A 114 -18.86 22.93 -10.33
N LEU A 115 -19.16 21.70 -9.90
CA LEU A 115 -20.46 21.37 -9.29
C LEU A 115 -20.64 22.09 -7.95
N ARG A 116 -19.55 22.25 -7.18
CA ARG A 116 -19.56 23.00 -5.92
C ARG A 116 -19.74 24.50 -6.08
N GLU A 117 -19.41 25.06 -7.24
CA GLU A 117 -19.72 26.46 -7.56
C GLU A 117 -21.23 26.71 -7.64
N TYR A 118 -22.02 25.71 -8.07
CA TYR A 118 -23.47 25.81 -8.11
C TYR A 118 -24.12 25.52 -6.76
N ASP A 119 -23.66 24.48 -6.06
CA ASP A 119 -24.11 24.14 -4.71
C ASP A 119 -22.96 23.56 -3.90
N ASN A 120 -22.52 24.34 -2.91
CA ASN A 120 -21.42 23.99 -2.02
C ASN A 120 -21.74 22.85 -1.06
N HIS A 121 -23.02 22.47 -0.90
CA HIS A 121 -23.41 21.35 -0.06
C HIS A 121 -23.21 20.02 -0.76
N ILE A 122 -23.27 19.98 -2.10
CA ILE A 122 -23.13 18.74 -2.86
C ILE A 122 -21.73 18.17 -2.69
N LYS A 123 -21.67 16.92 -2.27
CA LYS A 123 -20.41 16.15 -2.17
C LYS A 123 -20.41 15.07 -3.21
N VAL A 124 -19.37 15.04 -4.04
CA VAL A 124 -19.16 14.01 -5.06
C VAL A 124 -17.90 13.24 -4.70
N GLU A 125 -18.06 11.95 -4.45
CA GLU A 125 -17.01 11.04 -4.00
C GLU A 125 -17.02 9.77 -4.84
N LEU A 126 -15.88 9.07 -4.90
CA LEU A 126 -15.82 7.74 -5.49
C LEU A 126 -16.36 6.70 -4.51
N GLU A 127 -16.95 5.63 -5.03
CA GLU A 127 -17.32 4.51 -4.15
C GLU A 127 -16.08 3.70 -3.77
N GLU A 128 -15.75 3.71 -2.47
CA GLU A 128 -14.65 2.92 -1.90
C GLU A 128 -15.11 1.53 -1.49
N THR A 129 -14.22 0.55 -1.56
CA THR A 129 -14.43 -0.79 -1.01
C THR A 129 -14.43 -0.77 0.52
N PRO A 130 -15.02 -1.79 1.18
CA PRO A 130 -14.92 -1.92 2.64
C PRO A 130 -13.47 -1.98 3.14
N MET A 131 -12.57 -2.62 2.40
CA MET A 131 -11.16 -2.73 2.76
C MET A 131 -10.45 -1.37 2.66
N GLN A 132 -10.72 -0.59 1.61
CA GLN A 132 -10.21 0.77 1.47
C GLN A 132 -10.64 1.66 2.63
N LYS A 133 -11.93 1.61 3.01
CA LYS A 133 -12.47 2.37 4.14
C LYS A 133 -11.78 2.01 5.45
N LYS A 134 -11.68 0.71 5.77
CA LYS A 134 -11.00 0.22 6.97
C LYS A 134 -9.53 0.65 7.00
N PHE A 135 -8.83 0.55 5.87
CA PHE A 135 -7.44 0.97 5.78
C PHE A 135 -7.30 2.48 6.00
N TYR A 136 -8.15 3.30 5.38
CA TYR A 136 -8.15 4.74 5.59
C TYR A 136 -8.47 5.12 7.04
N GLU A 137 -9.47 4.50 7.66
CA GLU A 137 -9.81 4.69 9.06
C GLU A 137 -8.63 4.37 9.98
N LYS A 138 -7.91 3.26 9.71
CA LYS A 138 -6.70 2.89 10.44
C LYS A 138 -5.60 3.94 10.31
N VAL A 139 -5.28 4.36 9.08
CA VAL A 139 -4.24 5.37 8.83
C VAL A 139 -4.62 6.73 9.42
N LYS A 140 -5.91 7.08 9.39
CA LYS A 140 -6.42 8.30 9.99
C LYS A 140 -6.32 8.27 11.50
N ALA A 141 -6.65 7.14 12.14
CA ALA A 141 -6.49 6.98 13.59
C ALA A 141 -5.03 7.14 14.02
N ASP A 142 -4.09 6.50 13.30
CA ASP A 142 -2.64 6.65 13.54
C ASP A 142 -2.18 8.11 13.37
N LEU A 143 -2.66 8.79 12.33
CA LEU A 143 -2.36 10.22 12.13
C LEU A 143 -2.89 11.08 13.29
N ASP A 144 -4.11 10.82 13.74
CA ASP A 144 -4.75 11.59 14.81
C ASP A 144 -4.06 11.33 16.16
N GLU A 145 -3.61 10.10 16.42
CA GLU A 145 -2.78 9.73 17.58
C GLU A 145 -1.45 10.50 17.57
N ARG A 146 -0.71 10.46 16.47
CA ARG A 146 0.58 11.19 16.35
C ARG A 146 0.41 12.71 16.45
N ARG A 147 -0.68 13.25 15.91
CA ARG A 147 -1.03 14.67 16.10
C ARG A 147 -1.30 14.99 17.56
N SER A 148 -1.93 14.08 18.31
CA SER A 148 -2.16 14.25 19.74
C SER A 148 -0.86 14.21 20.56
N ASP A 149 0.16 13.51 20.07
CA ASP A 149 1.51 13.48 20.65
C ASP A 149 2.36 14.72 20.26
N GLY A 150 1.81 15.64 19.48
CA GLY A 150 2.46 16.90 19.08
C GLY A 150 3.10 16.89 17.69
N GLU A 151 2.94 15.82 16.91
CA GLU A 151 3.42 15.77 15.53
C GLU A 151 2.47 16.52 14.57
N MET A 152 2.64 17.84 14.47
CA MET A 152 1.77 18.71 13.66
C MET A 152 2.07 18.69 12.16
N ASN A 153 3.21 18.10 11.75
CA ASN A 153 3.73 18.18 10.37
C ASN A 153 3.28 17.01 9.49
N LEU A 154 2.30 16.23 9.94
CA LEU A 154 1.83 15.04 9.24
C LEU A 154 0.51 15.30 8.52
N TYR A 155 0.43 14.85 7.26
CA TYR A 155 -0.78 14.85 6.47
C TYR A 155 -0.84 13.60 5.58
N ILE A 156 -2.06 13.11 5.31
CA ILE A 156 -2.28 12.02 4.36
C ILE A 156 -2.33 12.62 2.96
N ARG A 157 -1.45 12.16 2.06
CA ARG A 157 -1.46 12.53 0.64
C ARG A 157 -1.66 11.28 -0.21
N TYR A 158 -2.69 11.34 -1.06
CA TYR A 158 -2.90 10.35 -2.12
C TYR A 158 -2.14 10.79 -3.37
N VAL A 159 -1.17 9.99 -3.84
CA VAL A 159 -0.40 10.32 -5.05
C VAL A 159 -0.52 9.18 -6.05
N ASN A 160 -1.28 9.36 -7.13
CA ASN A 160 -1.37 8.39 -8.24
C ASN A 160 -1.72 6.94 -7.83
N ASN A 161 -2.59 6.75 -6.83
CA ASN A 161 -2.89 5.45 -6.19
C ASN A 161 -1.69 4.78 -5.48
N VAL A 162 -0.63 5.53 -5.23
CA VAL A 162 0.51 5.17 -4.39
C VAL A 162 0.45 6.04 -3.14
N LEU A 163 0.57 5.43 -1.96
CA LEU A 163 0.74 6.17 -0.72
C LEU A 163 2.16 6.75 -0.73
N ALA A 164 2.28 8.06 -0.95
CA ALA A 164 3.55 8.75 -0.87
C ALA A 164 3.59 9.56 0.43
N VAL A 165 4.40 9.10 1.38
CA VAL A 165 4.75 9.88 2.57
C VAL A 165 5.81 10.88 2.11
N THR A 166 5.41 12.12 1.82
CA THR A 166 6.37 13.18 1.55
C THR A 166 6.89 13.70 2.88
N GLU A 167 8.06 13.23 3.29
CA GLU A 167 8.74 13.70 4.49
C GLU A 167 9.20 15.14 4.32
N THR A 168 8.83 16.00 5.27
CA THR A 168 9.52 17.28 5.44
C THR A 168 10.58 17.24 6.55
N TRP A 169 10.71 16.14 7.31
CA TRP A 169 11.45 16.19 8.58
C TRP A 169 12.19 14.93 9.04
N LEU A 170 12.46 13.92 8.19
CA LEU A 170 13.50 12.97 8.61
C LEU A 170 14.86 13.65 8.49
N ASP A 171 15.47 13.89 9.65
CA ASP A 171 16.85 14.35 9.72
C ASP A 171 17.73 13.46 8.82
N PRO A 172 18.71 14.03 8.09
CA PRO A 172 19.64 13.26 7.29
C PRO A 172 20.37 12.16 8.07
N SER A 173 20.37 12.20 9.40
CA SER A 173 20.91 11.17 10.29
C SER A 173 19.95 10.00 10.58
N THR A 174 18.64 10.09 10.35
CA THR A 174 17.69 9.00 10.67
C THR A 174 17.86 7.81 9.71
N SER A 175 18.22 6.62 10.22
CA SER A 175 18.44 5.42 9.38
C SER A 175 17.17 4.99 8.65
N GLY A 176 17.32 4.47 7.43
CA GLY A 176 16.21 3.90 6.64
C GLY A 176 15.59 2.67 7.32
N ASP A 177 16.35 1.98 8.17
CA ASP A 177 15.89 0.80 8.92
C ASP A 177 14.86 1.13 10.01
N PHE A 178 14.71 2.41 10.35
CA PHE A 178 13.78 2.84 11.40
C PHE A 178 12.32 2.92 10.90
N VAL A 179 12.12 2.92 9.58
CA VAL A 179 10.80 3.00 8.94
C VAL A 179 10.62 1.77 8.04
N VAL A 180 10.32 0.63 8.64
CA VAL A 180 10.00 -0.61 7.91
C VAL A 180 8.49 -0.78 7.87
N ILE A 181 7.92 -0.65 6.68
CA ILE A 181 6.53 -1.04 6.42
C ILE A 181 6.58 -2.42 5.73
N PRO A 182 6.03 -3.48 6.34
CA PRO A 182 6.02 -4.82 5.74
C PRO A 182 5.43 -4.80 4.32
N GLY A 183 6.17 -5.35 3.36
CA GLY A 183 5.77 -5.42 1.94
C GLY A 183 6.13 -4.21 1.08
N TYR A 184 6.81 -3.19 1.63
CA TYR A 184 7.22 -1.98 0.91
C TYR A 184 8.73 -1.73 1.06
N GLU A 185 9.38 -1.31 -0.03
CA GLU A 185 10.79 -0.90 -0.03
C GLU A 185 10.86 0.62 0.19
N PHE A 186 11.41 1.03 1.33
CA PHE A 186 11.57 2.44 1.68
C PHE A 186 12.85 2.99 1.05
N VAL A 187 12.74 4.02 0.21
CA VAL A 187 13.90 4.64 -0.47
C VAL A 187 13.93 6.15 -0.22
N ARG A 188 15.00 6.61 0.41
CA ARG A 188 15.30 8.03 0.64
C ARG A 188 16.05 8.63 -0.55
N SER A 189 15.49 9.68 -1.15
CA SER A 189 16.11 10.36 -2.31
C SER A 189 17.25 11.31 -1.92
N ASP A 190 17.35 11.70 -0.65
CA ASP A 190 18.33 12.65 -0.11
C ASP A 190 19.69 12.04 0.25
N ARG A 191 19.86 10.71 0.13
CA ARG A 191 21.11 10.02 0.41
C ARG A 191 21.74 9.48 -0.89
N PRO A 192 22.90 9.99 -1.32
CA PRO A 192 23.48 9.59 -2.59
C PRO A 192 24.04 8.16 -2.60
N GLU A 193 24.46 7.57 -1.48
CA GLU A 193 24.95 6.19 -1.45
C GLU A 193 24.74 5.51 -0.07
N GLY A 194 24.10 4.34 -0.07
CA GLY A 194 23.97 3.48 1.09
C GLY A 194 23.74 2.03 0.66
N LYS A 195 24.78 1.21 0.80
CA LYS A 195 24.89 -0.18 0.35
C LYS A 195 23.80 -1.09 0.93
N ALA A 196 22.74 -1.35 0.16
CA ALA A 196 22.02 -2.61 0.18
C ALA A 196 21.89 -3.09 -1.28
N SER A 197 22.40 -4.29 -1.51
CA SER A 197 22.53 -4.91 -2.82
C SER A 197 21.17 -5.27 -3.41
N CYS A 198 20.58 -4.35 -4.17
CA CYS A 198 19.77 -4.67 -5.35
C CYS A 198 19.98 -3.55 -6.39
N SER A 199 20.95 -3.78 -7.26
CA SER A 199 21.31 -2.91 -8.36
C SER A 199 20.17 -2.81 -9.38
N THR A 200 19.25 -1.88 -9.18
CA THR A 200 18.50 -1.30 -10.29
C THR A 200 19.03 0.11 -10.48
N ILE A 201 19.95 0.27 -11.44
CA ILE A 201 20.48 1.57 -11.84
C ILE A 201 19.27 2.45 -12.23
N LYS A 202 18.94 3.44 -11.40
CA LYS A 202 17.86 4.38 -11.72
C LYS A 202 18.38 5.36 -12.75
N LYS A 203 17.70 5.44 -13.90
CA LYS A 203 18.03 6.39 -14.96
C LYS A 203 17.30 7.70 -14.70
N GLN A 204 18.04 8.77 -14.42
CA GLN A 204 17.54 10.14 -14.46
C GLN A 204 17.21 10.48 -15.93
N LEU A 205 15.95 10.82 -16.20
CA LEU A 205 15.44 11.12 -17.53
C LEU A 205 15.73 12.56 -17.97
N ILE A 206 15.57 13.53 -17.07
CA ILE A 206 15.78 14.94 -17.37
C ILE A 206 17.26 15.28 -17.22
N ARG A 207 17.85 15.88 -18.25
CA ARG A 207 19.27 16.30 -18.25
C ARG A 207 19.42 17.82 -18.39
N GLU A 208 18.34 18.49 -18.74
CA GLU A 208 18.25 19.92 -18.92
C GLU A 208 18.08 20.63 -17.56
N PRO A 209 18.51 21.89 -17.43
CA PRO A 209 18.22 22.70 -16.27
C PRO A 209 16.72 22.87 -16.06
N THR A 210 16.23 22.42 -14.90
CA THR A 210 14.82 22.52 -14.52
C THR A 210 14.50 23.83 -13.81
N ARG A 211 15.52 24.57 -13.39
CA ARG A 211 15.40 25.95 -12.92
C ARG A 211 16.35 26.86 -13.69
N ILE A 212 15.80 27.91 -14.28
CA ILE A 212 16.51 28.91 -15.07
C ILE A 212 16.16 30.28 -14.51
N THR A 213 17.16 30.95 -13.93
CA THR A 213 17.07 32.35 -13.51
C THR A 213 17.79 33.24 -14.52
N THR A 214 17.72 34.55 -14.33
CA THR A 214 18.47 35.52 -15.16
C THR A 214 19.99 35.32 -15.10
N THR A 215 20.49 34.70 -14.03
CA THR A 215 21.94 34.60 -13.76
C THR A 215 22.45 33.17 -13.66
N SER A 216 21.57 32.16 -13.56
CA SER A 216 21.99 30.77 -13.32
C SER A 216 21.00 29.76 -13.90
N GLN A 217 21.52 28.57 -14.19
CA GLN A 217 20.74 27.41 -14.62
C GLN A 217 21.15 26.21 -13.76
N SER A 218 20.17 25.50 -13.22
CA SER A 218 20.39 24.36 -12.33
C SER A 218 19.34 23.27 -12.54
N MET A 219 19.75 22.00 -12.53
CA MET A 219 18.86 20.84 -12.54
C MET A 219 18.56 20.44 -11.09
N ILE A 220 17.41 20.87 -10.58
CA ILE A 220 16.99 20.63 -9.18
C ILE A 220 15.83 19.63 -9.13
N ASP A 221 14.93 19.69 -10.09
CA ASP A 221 13.83 18.74 -10.22
C ASP A 221 14.32 17.41 -10.85
N VAL A 222 14.01 16.29 -10.19
CA VAL A 222 14.52 14.94 -10.51
C VAL A 222 13.39 14.08 -11.07
N CYS A 223 13.65 13.35 -12.16
CA CYS A 223 12.72 12.39 -12.76
C CYS A 223 13.46 11.08 -13.03
N CYS A 224 13.36 10.14 -12.09
CA CYS A 224 14.06 8.86 -12.15
C CYS A 224 13.10 7.73 -12.52
N VAL A 225 13.55 6.83 -13.40
CA VAL A 225 12.86 5.57 -13.70
C VAL A 225 13.76 4.38 -13.42
N THR A 226 13.15 3.29 -12.97
CA THR A 226 13.80 1.98 -12.83
C THR A 226 13.95 1.27 -14.17
N ASN A 227 13.10 1.60 -15.14
CA ASN A 227 13.12 1.03 -16.48
C ASN A 227 12.61 2.08 -17.49
N ASP A 228 13.37 2.31 -18.56
CA ASP A 228 13.05 3.29 -19.60
C ASP A 228 12.34 2.68 -20.84
N LEU A 229 12.05 1.37 -20.85
CA LEU A 229 11.44 0.67 -21.99
C LEU A 229 10.09 1.25 -22.43
N ASN A 230 9.33 1.84 -21.51
CA ASN A 230 8.03 2.43 -21.79
C ASN A 230 8.09 3.96 -21.91
N ILE A 231 9.27 4.57 -21.88
CA ILE A 231 9.44 6.02 -22.03
C ILE A 231 9.53 6.35 -23.51
N VAL A 232 8.57 7.12 -23.99
CA VAL A 232 8.49 7.60 -25.38
C VAL A 232 9.30 8.88 -25.53
N ASP A 233 9.22 9.76 -24.54
CA ASP A 233 9.84 11.09 -24.57
C ASP A 233 9.95 11.66 -23.15
N SER A 234 10.90 12.55 -22.92
CA SER A 234 11.07 13.26 -21.65
C SER A 234 11.89 14.53 -21.86
N GLY A 235 11.58 15.60 -21.14
CA GLY A 235 12.35 16.83 -21.22
C GLY A 235 11.78 17.94 -20.35
N THR A 236 12.24 19.15 -20.61
CA THR A 236 11.74 20.37 -20.00
C THR A 236 10.98 21.22 -21.01
N MET A 237 10.03 22.00 -20.51
CA MET A 237 9.24 22.95 -21.29
C MET A 237 9.23 24.29 -20.57
N GLU A 238 9.59 25.34 -21.29
CA GLU A 238 9.55 26.70 -20.75
C GLU A 238 8.10 27.15 -20.59
N LEU A 239 7.80 27.78 -19.45
CA LEU A 239 6.51 28.41 -19.18
C LEU A 239 6.72 29.92 -19.21
N ASP A 240 6.58 30.51 -20.40
CA ASP A 240 6.89 31.91 -20.69
C ASP A 240 6.41 32.86 -19.59
N GLY A 241 7.36 33.35 -18.79
CA GLY A 241 7.16 34.42 -17.80
C GLY A 241 6.38 34.05 -16.55
N LEU A 242 6.04 32.78 -16.32
CA LEU A 242 5.24 32.37 -15.16
C LEU A 242 6.08 31.94 -13.95
N THR A 243 7.26 31.37 -14.18
CA THR A 243 8.15 30.86 -13.13
C THR A 243 9.59 30.72 -13.65
N ASP A 244 10.55 30.77 -12.74
CA ASP A 244 11.96 30.42 -12.97
C ASP A 244 12.18 28.89 -13.03
N HIS A 245 11.13 28.07 -12.87
CA HIS A 245 11.16 26.63 -13.08
C HIS A 245 10.62 26.26 -14.46
N GLN A 246 11.32 25.39 -15.17
CA GLN A 246 10.80 24.74 -16.37
C GLN A 246 9.92 23.55 -15.98
N LEU A 247 8.83 23.36 -16.72
CA LEU A 247 7.95 22.21 -16.54
C LEU A 247 8.66 20.94 -17.01
N ILE A 248 8.88 19.98 -16.12
CA ILE A 248 9.36 18.64 -16.51
C ILE A 248 8.22 17.80 -17.05
N PHE A 249 8.48 17.03 -18.11
CA PHE A 249 7.53 16.07 -18.63
C PHE A 249 8.18 14.71 -18.91
N CYS A 250 7.37 13.67 -18.82
CA CYS A 250 7.72 12.31 -19.18
C CYS A 250 6.51 11.68 -19.88
N LYS A 251 6.68 11.28 -21.14
CA LYS A 251 5.66 10.64 -21.96
C LYS A 251 5.87 9.14 -21.92
N MET A 252 4.89 8.41 -21.42
CA MET A 252 4.95 6.96 -21.31
C MET A 252 4.01 6.28 -22.29
N LYS A 253 4.47 5.18 -22.90
CA LYS A 253 3.62 4.27 -23.65
C LYS A 253 2.98 3.31 -22.67
N LEU A 254 1.66 3.42 -22.49
CA LEU A 254 0.90 2.45 -21.73
C LEU A 254 0.74 1.19 -22.58
N LEU A 255 1.37 0.10 -22.14
CA LEU A 255 1.05 -1.23 -22.66
C LEU A 255 -0.30 -1.62 -22.05
N LEU A 256 -1.36 -1.47 -22.83
CA LEU A 256 -2.61 -2.16 -22.54
C LEU A 256 -2.33 -3.65 -22.78
N CYS A 257 -2.21 -4.44 -21.70
CA CYS A 257 -2.35 -5.88 -21.82
C CYS A 257 -3.76 -6.13 -22.33
N GLU A 258 -3.89 -6.49 -23.61
CA GLU A 258 -5.09 -7.16 -24.09
C GLU A 258 -5.20 -8.44 -23.27
N ALA A 259 -6.16 -8.49 -22.35
CA ALA A 259 -6.52 -9.73 -21.69
C ALA A 259 -6.89 -10.70 -22.81
N SER A 260 -6.10 -11.76 -22.97
CA SER A 260 -6.41 -12.83 -23.90
C SER A 260 -7.85 -13.26 -23.67
N ALA A 261 -8.70 -13.10 -24.68
CA ALA A 261 -10.08 -13.53 -24.62
C ALA A 261 -10.13 -15.01 -24.18
N PRO A 262 -11.03 -15.39 -23.26
CA PRO A 262 -11.18 -16.79 -22.90
C PRO A 262 -11.59 -17.58 -24.15
N VAL A 263 -10.82 -18.65 -24.43
CA VAL A 263 -11.10 -19.65 -25.48
C VAL A 263 -12.35 -20.43 -25.13
#